data_AF-A0A525KSC0-F1
#
_entry.id   AF-A0A525KSC0-F1
#
_cell.length_a   1.000
_cell.length_b   1.000
_cell.length_c   1.000
_cell.angle_alpha   90.00
_cell.angle_beta   90.00
_cell.angle_gamma   90.00
#
_symmetry.space_group_name_H-M   'P 1'
#
loop_
_entity.id
_entity.type
_entity.pdbx_description
1 polymer ?
#
loop_
_entity_poly.entity_id
_entity_poly.type
_entity_poly.pdbx_seq_one_letter_code
_entity_poly.pdbx_strand_id
1 'polypeptide(L)' 'MGRKPKTTGPTARDPGSFKSVLTRINTDGWRALRLLAVEKDTTLNALAVEAFNDLLKKHGKRQSVENPLLD' A
#
# COMPACT_ATOMS: atom_id res chain seq x y z
N MET A 1 7.79 30.34 -28.26
CA MET A 1 6.98 29.23 -27.72
C MET A 1 7.85 28.39 -26.79
N GLY A 2 7.79 28.63 -25.48
CA GLY A 2 8.62 27.94 -24.49
C GLY A 2 8.04 26.56 -24.17
N ARG A 3 8.78 25.51 -24.49
CA ARG A 3 8.44 24.12 -24.16
C ARG A 3 8.47 23.98 -22.63
N LYS A 4 7.32 23.77 -21.99
CA LYS A 4 7.26 23.46 -20.56
C LYS A 4 8.06 22.17 -20.31
N PRO A 5 8.98 22.13 -19.32
CA PRO A 5 9.67 20.90 -19.00
C PRO A 5 8.64 19.86 -18.57
N LYS A 6 8.69 18.66 -19.17
CA LYS A 6 7.96 17.50 -18.65
C LYS A 6 8.56 17.20 -17.29
N THR A 7 7.80 17.49 -16.23
CA THR A 7 8.13 17.05 -14.87
C THR A 7 7.87 15.55 -14.78
N THR A 8 8.78 14.76 -15.37
CA THR A 8 8.91 13.32 -15.11
C THR A 8 10.06 13.15 -14.14
N GLY A 9 9.74 13.26 -12.86
CA GLY A 9 10.60 12.96 -11.72
C GLY A 9 9.67 12.63 -10.54
N PRO A 10 10.08 11.76 -9.59
CA PRO A 10 9.18 11.25 -8.57
C PRO A 10 8.66 12.41 -7.75
N THR A 11 7.41 12.80 -8.00
CA THR A 11 6.69 13.73 -7.14
C THR A 11 6.70 13.09 -5.78
N ALA A 12 7.48 13.68 -4.86
CA ALA A 12 7.41 13.40 -3.45
C ALA A 12 5.92 13.29 -3.10
N ARG A 13 5.52 12.07 -2.74
CA ARG A 13 4.18 11.64 -2.37
C ARG A 13 3.54 12.72 -1.52
N ASP A 14 2.64 13.52 -2.09
CA ASP A 14 2.00 14.63 -1.37
C ASP A 14 1.34 14.02 -0.12
N PRO A 15 1.60 14.54 1.09
CA PRO A 15 1.04 14.02 2.33
C PRO A 15 -0.48 13.83 2.31
N GLY A 16 -1.21 14.60 1.48
CA GLY A 16 -2.66 14.45 1.27
C GLY A 16 -3.09 13.31 0.34
N SER A 17 -2.15 12.60 -0.30
CA SER A 17 -2.42 11.58 -1.31
C SER A 17 -2.79 10.21 -0.73
N PHE A 18 -2.52 9.99 0.56
CA PHE A 18 -2.72 8.69 1.21
C PHE A 18 -3.78 8.80 2.31
N LYS A 19 -4.66 7.80 2.38
CA LYS A 19 -5.68 7.68 3.43
C LYS A 19 -5.36 6.48 4.32
N SER A 20 -5.51 6.65 5.63
CA SER A 20 -5.42 5.55 6.59
C SER A 20 -6.73 4.76 6.66
N VAL A 21 -6.63 3.43 6.77
CA VAL A 21 -7.76 2.55 7.04
C VAL A 21 -7.65 2.01 8.46
N LEU A 22 -8.69 2.20 9.27
CA LEU A 22 -8.80 1.59 10.60
C LEU A 22 -9.64 0.31 10.50
N THR A 23 -9.03 -0.83 10.85
CA THR A 23 -9.69 -2.14 10.85
C THR A 23 -9.58 -2.77 12.23
N ARG A 24 -10.66 -3.40 12.69
CA ARG A 24 -10.67 -4.20 13.93
C ARG A 24 -10.48 -5.67 13.57
N ILE A 25 -9.57 -6.35 14.27
CA ILE A 25 -9.31 -7.78 14.15
C ILE A 25 -9.15 -8.40 15.54
N ASN A 26 -9.31 -9.72 15.64
CA ASN A 26 -9.10 -10.43 16.89
C ASN A 26 -7.59 -10.56 17.23
N THR A 27 -7.30 -10.94 18.47
CA THR A 27 -5.93 -11.08 18.97
C THR A 27 -5.10 -12.12 18.18
N ASP A 28 -5.73 -13.23 17.80
CA ASP A 28 -5.04 -14.30 17.08
C ASP A 28 -4.66 -13.87 15.66
N GLY A 29 -5.56 -13.22 14.95
CA GLY A 29 -5.29 -12.64 13.63
C GLY A 29 -4.21 -11.57 13.69
N TRP A 30 -4.21 -10.73 14.73
CA TRP A 30 -3.13 -9.75 14.94
C TRP A 30 -1.76 -10.40 15.12
N ARG A 31 -1.69 -11.46 15.94
CA ARG A 31 -0.45 -12.22 16.18
C ARG A 31 0.04 -12.88 14.90
N ALA A 32 -0.85 -13.55 14.17
CA ALA A 32 -0.51 -14.22 12.91
C ALA A 32 0.03 -13.23 11.87
N LEU A 33 -0.61 -12.07 11.70
CA LEU A 33 -0.13 -11.03 10.78
C LEU A 33 1.24 -10.46 11.18
N ARG A 34 1.50 -10.29 12.48
CA ARG A 34 2.81 -9.84 12.95
C ARG A 34 3.91 -10.85 12.67
N LEU A 35 3.66 -12.14 12.91
CA LEU A 35 4.61 -13.20 12.60
C LEU A 35 4.90 -13.24 11.11
N LEU A 36 3.87 -13.20 10.27
CA LEU A 36 4.02 -13.18 8.82
C LEU A 36 4.84 -11.97 8.32
N ALA A 37 4.65 -10.79 8.93
CA ALA A 37 5.43 -9.61 8.58
C ALA A 37 6.92 -9.81 8.88
N VAL A 38 7.25 -10.43 10.02
CA VAL A 38 8.64 -10.76 10.39
C VAL A 38 9.21 -11.83 9.45
N GLU A 39 8.48 -12.90 9.18
CA GLU A 39 8.91 -13.98 8.28
C GLU A 39 9.22 -13.50 6.86
N LYS A 40 8.45 -12.53 6.37
CA LYS A 40 8.63 -11.93 5.04
C LYS A 40 9.58 -10.72 5.02
N ASP A 41 10.18 -10.36 6.15
CA ASP A 41 10.98 -9.13 6.32
C ASP A 41 10.29 -7.88 5.74
N THR A 42 9.03 -7.68 6.11
CA THR A 42 8.19 -6.62 5.55
C THR A 42 7.31 -5.95 6.61
N THR A 43 6.57 -4.92 6.21
CA THR A 43 5.69 -4.18 7.11
C THR A 43 4.25 -4.68 7.02
N LEU A 44 3.48 -4.52 8.09
CA LEU A 44 2.03 -4.76 8.07
C LEU A 44 1.31 -3.92 7.02
N ASN A 45 1.80 -2.71 6.72
CA ASN A 45 1.25 -1.86 5.67
C ASN A 45 1.45 -2.51 4.29
N ALA A 46 2.62 -3.07 4.02
CA ALA A 46 2.90 -3.79 2.78
C ALA A 46 2.00 -5.01 2.61
N LEU A 47 1.82 -5.81 3.66
CA LEU A 47 0.89 -6.95 3.66
C LEU A 47 -0.56 -6.51 3.42
N ALA A 48 -0.98 -5.38 4.00
CA ALA A 48 -2.31 -4.83 3.76
C ALA A 48 -2.49 -4.39 2.31
N VAL A 49 -1.50 -3.73 1.71
CA VAL A 49 -1.50 -3.32 0.30
C VAL A 49 -1.55 -4.54 -0.63
N GLU A 50 -0.80 -5.60 -0.33
CA GLU A 50 -0.87 -6.90 -1.03
C GLU A 50 -2.30 -7.46 -0.95
N ALA A 51 -2.85 -7.59 0.26
CA ALA A 51 -4.19 -8.14 0.47
C ALA A 51 -5.30 -7.33 -0.21
N PHE A 52 -5.23 -6.00 -0.20
CA PHE A 52 -6.20 -5.14 -0.86
C PHE A 52 -6.13 -5.25 -2.38
N ASN A 53 -4.92 -5.29 -2.96
CA ASN A 53 -4.78 -5.49 -4.40
C ASN A 53 -5.24 -6.88 -4.84
N ASP A 54 -4.95 -7.92 -4.05
CA ASP A 54 -5.48 -9.27 -4.30
C ASP A 54 -7.01 -9.29 -4.26
N LEU A 55 -7.64 -8.56 -3.33
CA LEU A 55 -9.09 -8.44 -3.28
C LEU A 55 -9.64 -7.74 -4.54
N LEU A 56 -9.04 -6.64 -4.97
CA LEU A 56 -9.42 -5.95 -6.20
C LEU A 56 -9.30 -6.87 -7.43
N LYS A 57 -8.19 -7.61 -7.51
CA LYS A 57 -7.93 -8.58 -8.58
C LYS A 57 -8.98 -9.69 -8.61
N LYS A 58 -9.35 -10.25 -7.45
CA LYS A 58 -10.42 -11.27 -7.32
C LYS A 58 -11.76 -10.79 -7.88
N HIS A 59 -12.02 -9.49 -7.85
CA HIS A 59 -13.24 -8.87 -8.39
C HIS A 59 -13.05 -8.23 -9.78
N GLY A 60 -11.98 -8.57 -10.50
CA GLY A 60 -11.71 -8.06 -11.85
C GLY A 60 -11.43 -6.55 -11.92
N LYS A 61 -11.01 -5.94 -10.80
CA LYS A 61 -10.67 -4.52 -10.72
C LYS A 61 -9.17 -4.32 -10.88
N ARG A 62 -8.78 -3.11 -11.30
CA ARG A 62 -7.38 -2.70 -11.41
C ARG A 62 -6.75 -2.61 -10.02
N GLN A 63 -5.63 -3.31 -9.83
CA GLN A 63 -4.76 -3.21 -8.66
C GLN A 63 -4.14 -1.81 -8.64
N SER A 64 -4.53 -0.98 -7.68
CA SER A 64 -4.23 0.46 -7.63
C SER A 64 -3.96 0.96 -6.22
N VAL A 65 -3.87 0.07 -5.23
CA VAL A 65 -3.49 0.47 -3.87
C VAL A 65 -1.97 0.52 -3.80
N GLU A 66 -1.44 1.62 -3.31
CA GLU A 66 0.01 1.89 -3.25
C GLU A 66 0.47 2.04 -1.79
N ASN A 67 1.71 1.62 -1.52
CA ASN A 67 2.33 1.80 -0.22
C ASN A 67 3.22 3.06 -0.25
N PRO A 68 2.95 4.09 0.58
CA PRO A 68 3.78 5.29 0.62
C PRO A 68 5.17 5.07 1.24
N LEU A 69 5.44 3.90 1.83
CA LEU A 69 6.68 3.58 2.54
C LEU A 69 7.61 2.62 1.78
N LEU A 70 7.17 2.10 0.63
CA LEU A 70 7.99 1.25 -0.23
C LEU A 70 8.13 1.91 -1.60
N ASP A 71 9.31 1.84 -2.20
CA ASP A 71 9.58 2.35 -3.56
C ASP A 71 9.05 1.39 -4.63
#